data_AF-A0A7Z8P1X1-F1
#
_entry.id   AF-A0A7Z8P1X1-F1
#
_cell.length_a   1.000
_cell.length_b   1.000
_cell.length_c   1.000
_cell.angle_alpha   90.00
_cell.angle_beta   90.00
_cell.angle_gamma   90.00
#
_symmetry.space_group_name_H-M   'P 1'
#
loop_
_entity.id
_entity.type
_entity.pdbx_description
1 polymer ?
#
loop_
_entity_poly.entity_id
_entity_poly.type
_entity_poly.pdbx_seq_one_letter_code
_entity_poly.pdbx_strand_id
1 'polypeptide(L)'
;MKTVAKKEFKDLLTEKTFILAIIIQLFIASFSTFLVIGLTSFYDPTALGDVDFEGINIGVVGTENDELYQILIENNVHTYLYDDFIPAYGDFYDRKIDAIIVTPLGTAEGTDLLNVDIYLPKSEIKATVISLQLKESLEEYEQRVRDVRTQRLPGYSPIDFNIIERGVRASSTFFEFVYVALLPLLVFTPAFISGGLVIDFITEEYERKTMDLLLASPASLLEIISGKAILAILIVPLQSFVWMLLLSMNRISISHSLQILLIVTLIAGVLVFSSTIIAVFFKDRGVAQLLYSLVLIFLFMSSYLFTNSPLNLVTRLSINSITAVESWTWTGIYLFLALFLYMATMLVIKKDPHNI
;
A
#
# COMPACT_ATOMS: atom_id res chain seq x y z
N MET A 1 33.51 -23.47 -1.95
CA MET A 1 32.15 -22.85 -1.92
C MET A 1 31.15 -23.37 -0.87
N LYS A 2 30.69 -24.65 -0.88
CA LYS A 2 29.52 -25.09 -0.06
C LYS A 2 29.67 -24.96 1.46
N THR A 3 30.87 -25.12 2.02
CA THR A 3 31.09 -25.12 3.48
C THR A 3 30.97 -23.73 4.11
N VAL A 4 31.47 -22.70 3.42
CA VAL A 4 31.42 -21.31 3.91
C VAL A 4 29.98 -20.81 3.91
N ALA A 5 29.26 -20.96 2.80
CA ALA A 5 27.86 -20.53 2.69
C ALA A 5 26.95 -21.22 3.73
N LYS A 6 27.19 -22.49 4.05
CA LYS A 6 26.42 -23.21 5.08
C LYS A 6 26.68 -22.70 6.50
N LYS A 7 27.93 -22.32 6.80
CA LYS A 7 28.30 -21.73 8.08
C LYS A 7 27.61 -20.36 8.25
N GLU A 8 27.79 -19.49 7.26
CA GLU A 8 27.20 -18.14 7.25
C GLU A 8 25.67 -18.18 7.38
N PHE A 9 25.00 -19.11 6.68
CA PHE A 9 23.55 -19.27 6.80
C PHE A 9 23.13 -19.65 8.23
N LYS A 10 23.90 -20.51 8.91
CA LYS A 10 23.61 -20.89 10.29
C LYS A 10 23.83 -19.72 11.25
N ASP A 11 24.88 -18.95 11.02
CA ASP A 11 25.23 -17.79 11.84
C ASP A 11 24.14 -16.70 11.71
N LEU A 12 23.65 -16.43 10.48
CA LEU A 12 22.51 -15.54 10.22
C LEU A 12 21.24 -15.93 10.97
N LEU A 13 20.90 -17.22 11.01
CA LEU A 13 19.71 -17.70 11.72
C LEU A 13 19.78 -17.53 13.25
N THR A 14 20.95 -17.23 13.79
CA THR A 14 21.16 -16.96 15.22
C THR A 14 21.34 -15.47 15.53
N GLU A 15 21.49 -14.64 14.51
CA GLU A 15 21.73 -13.21 14.67
C GLU A 15 20.45 -12.49 15.11
N LYS A 16 20.45 -11.94 16.32
CA LYS A 16 19.28 -11.28 16.91
C LYS A 16 18.75 -10.13 16.06
N THR A 17 19.63 -9.35 15.44
CA THR A 17 19.27 -8.20 14.60
C THR A 17 18.52 -8.66 13.35
N PHE A 18 19.03 -9.70 12.69
CA PHE A 18 18.41 -10.27 11.50
C PHE A 18 17.05 -10.91 11.83
N ILE A 19 16.97 -11.67 12.93
CA ILE A 19 15.70 -12.24 13.41
C ILE A 19 14.70 -11.13 13.74
N LEU A 20 15.13 -10.08 14.43
CA LEU A 20 14.27 -8.94 14.78
C LEU A 20 13.73 -8.25 13.52
N ALA A 21 14.57 -8.05 12.50
CA ALA A 21 14.14 -7.49 11.23
C ALA A 21 13.06 -8.34 10.55
N ILE A 22 13.22 -9.68 10.55
CA ILE A 22 12.20 -10.61 10.03
C ILE A 22 10.91 -10.53 10.85
N ILE A 23 11.00 -10.45 12.19
CA ILE A 23 9.82 -10.35 13.07
C ILE A 23 9.07 -9.04 12.81
N ILE A 24 9.77 -7.92 12.65
CA ILE A 24 9.16 -6.62 12.33
C ILE A 24 8.47 -6.68 10.96
N GLN A 25 9.10 -7.29 9.95
CA GLN A 25 8.49 -7.48 8.64
C GLN A 25 7.24 -8.37 8.70
N LEU A 26 7.29 -9.46 9.47
CA LEU A 26 6.15 -10.34 9.70
C LEU A 26 4.99 -9.60 10.39
N PHE A 27 5.32 -8.75 11.36
CA PHE A 27 4.35 -7.90 12.03
C PHE A 27 3.69 -6.95 11.03
N ILE A 28 4.47 -6.21 10.24
CA ILE A 28 3.95 -5.28 9.22
C ILE A 28 3.05 -6.00 8.21
N ALA A 29 3.48 -7.16 7.70
CA ALA A 29 2.71 -7.95 6.75
C ALA A 29 1.36 -8.41 7.35
N SER A 30 1.39 -8.94 8.58
CA SER A 30 0.20 -9.48 9.25
C SER A 30 -0.76 -8.39 9.74
N PHE A 31 -0.23 -7.24 10.15
CA PHE A 31 -1.01 -6.11 10.68
C PHE A 31 -1.52 -5.17 9.58
N SER A 32 -1.09 -5.36 8.33
CA SER A 32 -1.48 -4.51 7.20
C SER A 32 -2.99 -4.39 7.03
N THR A 33 -3.72 -5.51 7.11
CA THR A 33 -5.18 -5.52 7.02
C THR A 33 -5.82 -4.69 8.13
N PHE A 34 -5.30 -4.76 9.36
CA PHE A 34 -5.80 -3.98 10.48
C PHE A 34 -5.52 -2.49 10.31
N LEU A 35 -4.31 -2.13 9.87
CA LEU A 35 -3.91 -0.74 9.65
C LEU A 35 -4.79 -0.10 8.57
N VAL A 36 -5.10 -0.83 7.49
CA VAL A 36 -5.96 -0.33 6.43
C VAL A 36 -7.42 -0.23 6.85
N ILE A 37 -7.99 -1.22 7.55
CA ILE A 37 -9.36 -1.11 8.08
C ILE A 37 -9.46 0.10 9.03
N GLY A 38 -8.44 0.31 9.87
CA GLY A 38 -8.36 1.48 10.74
C GLY A 38 -8.29 2.79 9.96
N LEU A 39 -7.42 2.92 8.96
CA LEU A 39 -7.31 4.14 8.16
C LEU A 39 -8.56 4.39 7.31
N THR A 40 -9.08 3.37 6.62
CA THR A 40 -10.30 3.49 5.80
C THR A 40 -11.50 3.84 6.67
N SER A 41 -11.62 3.33 7.90
CA SER A 41 -12.63 3.78 8.86
C SER A 41 -12.60 5.29 9.12
N PHE A 42 -11.42 5.90 9.13
CA PHE A 42 -11.26 7.34 9.36
C PHE A 42 -11.50 8.19 8.11
N TYR A 43 -11.08 7.70 6.93
CA TYR A 43 -11.15 8.46 5.68
C TYR A 43 -12.41 8.23 4.86
N ASP A 44 -13.02 7.04 4.98
CA ASP A 44 -14.23 6.66 4.26
C ASP A 44 -15.11 5.76 5.14
N PRO A 45 -15.87 6.35 6.08
CA PRO A 45 -16.75 5.59 6.95
C PRO A 45 -17.85 4.81 6.20
N THR A 46 -18.10 5.08 4.91
CA THR A 46 -19.02 4.25 4.08
C THR A 46 -18.48 2.85 3.81
N ALA A 47 -17.16 2.68 3.82
CA ALA A 47 -16.52 1.41 3.53
C ALA A 47 -16.65 0.39 4.69
N LEU A 48 -17.10 0.84 5.87
CA LEU A 48 -17.31 -0.01 7.04
C LEU A 48 -18.64 -0.79 7.02
N GLY A 49 -19.50 -0.60 6.01
CA GLY A 49 -20.85 -1.17 6.01
C GLY A 49 -21.74 -0.55 7.10
N ASP A 50 -22.96 -1.06 7.26
CA ASP A 50 -23.99 -0.63 8.23
C ASP A 50 -23.47 -0.68 9.68
N VAL A 51 -22.61 0.27 10.03
CA VAL A 51 -22.38 0.64 11.42
C VAL A 51 -23.57 1.52 11.75
N ASP A 52 -24.50 0.95 12.52
CA ASP A 52 -25.58 1.71 13.16
C ASP A 52 -24.92 2.85 13.95
N PHE A 53 -24.89 4.05 13.38
CA PHE A 53 -24.47 5.26 14.06
C PHE A 53 -25.62 5.69 14.98
N GLU A 54 -25.94 4.85 15.96
CA GLU A 54 -26.89 5.17 17.02
C GLU A 54 -26.44 6.48 17.69
N GLY A 55 -27.31 7.50 17.66
CA GLY A 55 -27.13 8.74 18.39
C GLY A 55 -26.88 10.02 17.59
N ILE A 56 -27.11 10.03 16.27
CA ILE A 56 -27.17 11.29 15.50
C ILE A 56 -28.57 11.85 15.56
N ASN A 57 -28.73 13.03 16.17
CA ASN A 57 -30.01 13.71 16.30
C ASN A 57 -30.14 14.78 15.21
N ILE A 58 -31.18 14.72 14.38
CA ILE A 58 -31.36 15.64 13.25
C ILE A 58 -32.58 16.53 13.47
N GLY A 59 -32.39 17.84 13.49
CA GLY A 59 -33.50 18.79 13.51
C GLY A 59 -34.07 18.96 12.10
N VAL A 60 -35.38 18.76 11.94
CA VAL A 60 -36.08 18.98 10.67
C VAL A 60 -36.95 20.21 10.81
N VAL A 61 -36.66 21.25 10.04
CA VAL A 61 -37.47 22.47 9.96
C VAL A 61 -38.49 22.28 8.85
N GLY A 62 -39.76 22.13 9.23
CA GLY A 62 -40.82 21.75 8.30
C GLY A 62 -42.12 21.39 9.02
N THR A 63 -43.01 20.70 8.32
CA THR A 63 -44.27 20.19 8.86
C THR A 63 -44.31 18.67 8.90
N GLU A 64 -45.16 18.10 9.76
CA GLU A 64 -45.36 16.64 9.81
C GLU A 64 -45.82 16.05 8.46
N ASN A 65 -46.44 16.86 7.60
CA ASN A 65 -46.93 16.41 6.30
C ASN A 65 -45.85 16.47 5.20
N ASP A 66 -44.65 16.95 5.50
CA ASP A 66 -43.59 17.04 4.51
C ASP A 66 -43.10 15.64 4.12
N GLU A 67 -43.07 15.39 2.82
CA GLU A 67 -42.72 14.07 2.27
C GLU A 67 -41.29 13.63 2.65
N LEU A 68 -40.34 14.58 2.68
CA LEU A 68 -38.98 14.31 3.14
C LEU A 68 -38.92 13.93 4.63
N TYR A 69 -39.76 14.54 5.48
CA TYR A 69 -39.81 14.22 6.90
C TYR A 69 -40.31 12.79 7.14
N GLN A 70 -41.33 12.37 6.39
CA GLN A 70 -41.86 11.01 6.46
C GLN A 70 -40.81 9.97 6.03
N ILE A 71 -40.08 10.22 4.94
CA ILE A 71 -39.01 9.32 4.47
C ILE A 71 -37.88 9.20 5.52
N LEU A 72 -37.53 10.29 6.21
CA LEU A 72 -36.54 10.24 7.29
C LEU A 72 -37.00 9.34 8.44
N ILE A 73 -38.28 9.37 8.80
CA ILE A 73 -38.84 8.48 9.83
C ILE A 73 -38.88 7.02 9.34
N GLU A 74 -39.30 6.79 8.09
CA GLU A 74 -39.35 5.46 7.48
C GLU A 74 -37.96 4.78 7.48
N ASN A 75 -36.89 5.56 7.25
CA ASN A 75 -35.51 5.09 7.28
C ASN A 75 -34.88 5.09 8.69
N ASN A 76 -35.70 5.14 9.76
CA ASN A 76 -35.29 5.11 11.17
C ASN A 76 -34.27 6.21 11.57
N VAL A 77 -34.31 7.37 10.92
CA VAL A 77 -33.47 8.51 11.30
C VAL A 77 -34.07 9.20 12.52
N HIS A 78 -33.25 9.42 13.56
CA HIS A 78 -33.69 10.14 14.76
C HIS A 78 -33.89 11.62 14.46
N THR A 79 -35.14 12.02 14.28
CA THR A 79 -35.53 13.39 13.92
C THR A 79 -36.26 14.13 15.03
N TYR A 80 -36.04 15.44 15.11
CA TYR A 80 -36.79 16.37 15.94
C TYR A 80 -37.43 17.42 15.03
N LEU A 81 -38.74 17.53 15.06
CA LEU A 81 -39.46 18.48 14.22
C LEU A 81 -39.43 19.89 14.85
N TYR A 82 -39.17 20.89 14.03
CA TYR A 82 -39.17 22.30 14.39
C TYR A 82 -40.05 23.09 13.41
N ASP A 83 -40.87 23.99 13.95
CA ASP A 83 -41.72 24.87 13.13
C ASP A 83 -40.92 25.95 12.39
N ASP A 84 -39.75 26.33 12.92
CA ASP A 84 -38.93 27.43 12.41
C ASP A 84 -37.43 27.13 12.56
N PHE A 85 -36.61 27.80 11.76
CA PHE A 85 -35.16 27.63 11.74
C PHE A 85 -34.49 28.16 13.01
N ILE A 86 -35.01 29.23 13.62
CA ILE A 86 -34.41 29.86 14.81
C ILE A 86 -34.32 28.90 16.01
N PRO A 87 -35.39 28.21 16.45
CA PRO A 87 -35.30 27.26 17.55
C PRO A 87 -34.39 26.06 17.22
N ALA A 88 -34.43 25.56 15.98
CA ALA A 88 -33.54 24.49 15.53
C ALA A 88 -32.07 24.93 15.59
N TYR A 89 -31.76 26.16 15.15
CA TYR A 89 -30.42 26.72 15.21
C TYR A 89 -29.91 26.87 16.64
N GLY A 90 -30.77 27.25 17.58
CA GLY A 90 -30.44 27.29 19.01
C GLY A 90 -30.04 25.92 19.55
N ASP A 91 -30.84 24.90 19.27
CA ASP A 91 -30.57 23.53 19.74
C ASP A 91 -29.36 22.88 19.05
N PHE A 92 -29.09 23.25 17.79
CA PHE A 92 -27.87 22.86 17.08
C PHE A 92 -26.63 23.51 17.69
N TYR A 93 -26.71 24.80 18.03
CA TYR A 93 -25.62 25.51 18.70
C TYR A 93 -25.35 24.95 20.12
N ASP A 94 -26.40 24.60 20.84
CA ASP A 94 -26.34 23.97 22.16
C ASP A 94 -25.96 22.48 22.13
N ARG A 95 -25.72 21.90 20.93
CA ARG A 95 -25.36 20.49 20.70
C ARG A 95 -26.41 19.49 21.18
N LYS A 96 -27.69 19.88 21.20
CA LYS A 96 -28.80 18.95 21.43
C LYS A 96 -29.14 18.17 20.16
N ILE A 97 -28.96 18.81 19.02
CA ILE A 97 -29.03 18.19 17.69
C ILE A 97 -27.70 18.34 16.95
N ASP A 98 -27.39 17.39 16.07
CA ASP A 98 -26.12 17.28 15.34
C ASP A 98 -26.18 17.87 13.92
N ALA A 99 -27.37 18.06 13.34
CA ALA A 99 -27.59 18.72 12.06
C ALA A 99 -29.00 19.33 11.95
N ILE A 100 -29.18 20.23 10.98
CA ILE A 100 -30.49 20.79 10.63
C ILE A 100 -30.76 20.51 9.16
N ILE A 101 -31.96 20.04 8.85
CA ILE A 101 -32.49 19.93 7.48
C ILE A 101 -33.67 20.87 7.38
N VAL A 102 -33.67 21.71 6.36
CA VAL A 102 -34.83 22.54 6.01
C VAL A 102 -35.54 21.87 4.85
N THR A 103 -36.81 21.51 5.08
CA THR A 103 -37.63 20.89 4.04
C THR A 103 -37.92 21.89 2.92
N PRO A 104 -38.02 21.44 1.66
CA PRO A 104 -38.22 22.34 0.54
C PRO A 104 -39.61 22.95 0.57
N LEU A 105 -39.70 24.24 0.20
CA LEU A 105 -40.98 24.91 0.01
C LEU A 105 -41.59 24.47 -1.33
N GLY A 106 -42.56 23.56 -1.28
CA GLY A 106 -43.29 23.07 -2.45
C GLY A 106 -43.63 21.59 -2.36
N THR A 107 -44.41 21.11 -3.32
CA THR A 107 -44.80 19.69 -3.40
C THR A 107 -44.10 19.00 -4.57
N ALA A 108 -44.02 17.67 -4.52
CA ALA A 108 -43.57 16.86 -5.65
C ALA A 108 -44.34 17.19 -6.95
N GLU A 109 -45.64 17.49 -6.80
CA GLU A 109 -46.53 17.93 -7.88
C GLU A 109 -46.30 19.37 -8.36
N GLY A 110 -45.53 20.19 -7.66
CA GLY A 110 -45.17 21.54 -8.10
C GLY A 110 -44.29 21.55 -9.36
N THR A 111 -44.15 22.73 -9.96
CA THR A 111 -43.16 22.99 -11.04
C THR A 111 -41.87 23.63 -10.52
N ASP A 112 -41.87 24.06 -9.27
CA ASP A 112 -40.75 24.80 -8.68
C ASP A 112 -39.58 23.88 -8.33
N LEU A 113 -38.39 24.48 -8.24
CA LEU A 113 -37.19 23.80 -7.76
C LEU A 113 -37.34 23.54 -6.26
N LEU A 114 -37.24 22.26 -5.87
CA LEU A 114 -37.26 21.85 -4.47
C LEU A 114 -35.83 21.86 -3.95
N ASN A 115 -35.47 22.90 -3.20
CA ASN A 115 -34.15 23.03 -2.58
C ASN A 115 -34.21 22.50 -1.15
N VAL A 116 -33.35 21.52 -0.85
CA VAL A 116 -33.17 20.99 0.51
C VAL A 116 -31.88 21.59 1.05
N ASP A 117 -31.98 22.41 2.10
CA ASP A 117 -30.81 22.99 2.74
C ASP A 117 -30.42 22.17 3.98
N ILE A 118 -29.16 21.72 4.02
CA ILE A 118 -28.62 20.91 5.11
C ILE A 118 -27.50 21.68 5.80
N TYR A 119 -27.66 21.94 7.08
CA TYR A 119 -26.68 22.61 7.92
C TYR A 119 -25.93 21.58 8.77
N LEU A 120 -24.65 21.44 8.47
CA LEU A 120 -23.75 20.46 9.08
C LEU A 120 -22.75 21.13 10.04
N PRO A 121 -22.23 20.39 11.03
CA PRO A 121 -21.22 20.91 11.92
C PRO A 121 -19.91 21.16 11.16
N LYS A 122 -19.11 22.13 11.63
CA LYS A 122 -17.79 22.44 11.04
C LYS A 122 -16.78 21.27 11.11
N SER A 123 -17.05 20.27 11.95
CA SER A 123 -16.21 19.08 12.06
C SER A 123 -16.41 18.16 10.84
N GLU A 124 -15.35 17.97 10.05
CA GLU A 124 -15.38 17.16 8.82
C GLU A 124 -15.89 15.74 9.06
N ILE A 125 -15.47 15.10 10.17
CA ILE A 125 -15.85 13.72 10.48
C ILE A 125 -17.35 13.62 10.77
N LYS A 126 -17.89 14.48 11.64
CA LYS A 126 -19.33 14.47 11.96
C LYS A 126 -20.18 14.82 10.74
N ALA A 127 -19.79 15.85 9.99
CA ALA A 127 -20.50 16.26 8.77
C ALA A 127 -20.57 15.11 7.75
N THR A 128 -19.47 14.35 7.60
CA THR A 128 -19.42 13.18 6.72
C THR A 128 -20.40 12.11 7.19
N VAL A 129 -20.31 11.69 8.46
CA VAL A 129 -21.20 10.63 8.99
C VAL A 129 -22.68 11.00 8.84
N ILE A 130 -23.06 12.25 9.15
CA ILE A 130 -24.43 12.73 8.99
C ILE A 130 -24.86 12.71 7.52
N SER A 131 -23.99 13.16 6.60
CA SER A 131 -24.29 13.15 5.17
C SER A 131 -24.51 11.74 4.63
N LEU A 132 -23.79 10.75 5.16
CA LEU A 132 -23.94 9.35 4.79
C LEU A 132 -25.27 8.77 5.28
N GLN A 133 -25.65 9.07 6.52
CA GLN A 133 -26.94 8.63 7.07
C GLN A 133 -28.11 9.25 6.32
N LEU A 134 -27.98 10.51 5.88
CA LEU A 134 -29.04 11.20 5.13
C LEU A 134 -29.10 10.80 3.66
N LYS A 135 -28.04 10.21 3.11
CA LYS A 135 -27.91 9.94 1.68
C LYS A 135 -29.08 9.11 1.15
N GLU A 136 -29.41 8.00 1.80
CA GLU A 136 -30.47 7.10 1.35
C GLU A 136 -31.84 7.79 1.35
N SER A 137 -32.19 8.50 2.43
CA SER A 137 -33.44 9.27 2.50
C SER A 137 -33.52 10.39 1.45
N LEU A 138 -32.40 11.06 1.16
CA LEU A 138 -32.36 12.10 0.13
C LEU A 138 -32.46 11.53 -1.29
N GLU A 139 -31.79 10.41 -1.56
CA GLU A 139 -31.88 9.69 -2.84
C GLU A 139 -33.31 9.16 -3.06
N GLU A 140 -33.96 8.62 -2.02
CA GLU A 140 -35.35 8.18 -2.09
C GLU A 140 -36.31 9.36 -2.35
N TYR A 141 -36.13 10.47 -1.62
CA TYR A 141 -36.93 11.68 -1.82
C TYR A 141 -36.77 12.24 -3.25
N GLU A 142 -35.53 12.33 -3.73
CA GLU A 142 -35.25 12.74 -5.11
C GLU A 142 -35.94 11.82 -6.11
N GLN A 143 -35.82 10.50 -5.93
CA GLN A 143 -36.42 9.52 -6.82
C GLN A 143 -37.95 9.63 -6.85
N ARG A 144 -38.59 9.79 -5.68
CA ARG A 144 -40.05 9.95 -5.57
C ARG A 144 -40.54 11.22 -6.29
N VAL A 145 -39.83 12.34 -6.12
CA VAL A 145 -40.12 13.59 -6.85
C VAL A 145 -39.92 13.40 -8.36
N ARG A 146 -38.84 12.72 -8.77
CA ARG A 146 -38.57 12.41 -10.19
C ARG A 146 -39.66 11.54 -10.79
N ASP A 147 -40.16 10.53 -10.09
CA ASP A 147 -41.20 9.63 -10.59
C ASP A 147 -42.51 10.38 -10.87
N VAL A 148 -42.91 11.30 -9.99
CA VAL A 148 -44.09 12.16 -10.17
C VAL A 148 -43.88 13.13 -11.36
N ARG A 149 -42.71 13.76 -11.46
CA ARG A 149 -42.46 14.78 -12.49
C ARG A 149 -42.16 14.19 -13.87
N THR A 150 -41.61 12.99 -13.95
CA THR A 150 -41.28 12.30 -15.22
C THR A 150 -42.54 11.97 -16.02
N GLN A 151 -43.69 11.77 -15.36
CA GLN A 151 -44.99 11.57 -16.02
C GLN A 151 -45.39 12.75 -16.94
N ARG A 152 -44.78 13.93 -16.76
CA ARG A 152 -45.02 15.14 -17.57
C ARG A 152 -44.23 15.16 -18.88
N LEU A 153 -43.25 14.27 -19.03
CA LEU A 153 -42.34 14.21 -20.17
C LEU A 153 -42.63 12.95 -21.00
N PRO A 154 -43.67 12.95 -21.86
CA PRO A 154 -44.01 11.78 -22.66
C PRO A 154 -42.85 11.41 -23.60
N GLY A 155 -42.39 10.16 -23.50
CA GLY A 155 -41.27 9.64 -24.31
C GLY A 155 -39.87 9.88 -23.71
N TYR A 156 -39.77 10.48 -22.52
CA TYR A 156 -38.52 10.53 -21.77
C TYR A 156 -38.37 9.27 -20.92
N SER A 157 -37.29 8.51 -21.16
CA SER A 157 -36.80 7.47 -20.26
C SER A 157 -35.43 7.91 -19.77
N PRO A 158 -35.18 7.97 -18.45
CA PRO A 158 -33.82 8.11 -17.95
C PRO A 158 -32.92 7.04 -18.58
N ILE A 159 -31.69 7.43 -18.91
CA ILE A 159 -30.69 6.47 -19.40
C ILE A 159 -30.26 5.65 -18.19
N ASP A 160 -30.67 4.39 -18.13
CA ASP A 160 -30.14 3.45 -17.16
C ASP A 160 -28.68 3.17 -17.50
N PHE A 161 -27.78 3.77 -16.71
CA PHE A 161 -26.40 3.34 -16.68
C PHE A 161 -26.36 2.03 -15.93
N ASN A 162 -26.26 0.93 -16.67
CA ASN A 162 -25.93 -0.36 -16.08
C ASN A 162 -24.44 -0.33 -15.69
N ILE A 163 -24.14 0.37 -14.59
CA ILE A 163 -22.84 0.32 -13.95
C ILE A 163 -22.75 -1.12 -13.46
N ILE A 164 -22.01 -1.94 -14.19
CA ILE A 164 -21.70 -3.29 -13.76
C ILE A 164 -21.04 -3.14 -12.40
N GLU A 165 -21.78 -3.43 -11.33
CA GLU A 165 -21.26 -3.56 -9.97
C GLU A 165 -20.30 -4.75 -9.97
N ARG A 166 -19.09 -4.55 -10.49
CA ARG A 166 -17.99 -5.47 -10.22
C ARG A 166 -17.75 -5.33 -8.73
N GLY A 167 -18.27 -6.30 -7.97
CA GLY A 167 -18.39 -6.36 -6.52
C GLY A 167 -17.09 -6.21 -5.71
N VAL A 168 -16.39 -5.11 -5.93
CA VAL A 168 -15.22 -4.71 -5.18
C VAL A 168 -15.61 -3.42 -4.46
N ARG A 169 -16.29 -3.60 -3.33
CA ARG A 169 -16.41 -2.58 -2.27
C ARG A 169 -15.06 -2.31 -1.58
N ALA A 170 -13.92 -2.58 -2.24
CA ALA A 170 -12.65 -2.10 -1.73
C ALA A 170 -12.54 -0.65 -2.19
N SER A 171 -12.69 0.28 -1.24
CA SER A 171 -12.31 1.68 -1.42
C SER A 171 -11.00 1.74 -2.22
N SER A 172 -10.93 2.59 -3.25
CA SER A 172 -9.73 2.72 -4.10
C SER A 172 -8.45 2.86 -3.28
N THR A 173 -8.58 3.46 -2.09
CA THR A 173 -7.54 3.64 -1.08
C THR A 173 -6.98 2.32 -0.53
N PHE A 174 -7.83 1.31 -0.27
CA PHE A 174 -7.37 -0.02 0.18
C PHE A 174 -6.50 -0.67 -0.89
N PHE A 175 -6.99 -0.64 -2.13
CA PHE A 175 -6.29 -1.22 -3.27
C PHE A 175 -4.95 -0.52 -3.52
N GLU A 176 -4.95 0.81 -3.51
CA GLU A 176 -3.75 1.62 -3.71
C GLU A 176 -2.71 1.36 -2.62
N PHE A 177 -3.10 1.38 -1.34
CA PHE A 177 -2.15 1.12 -0.25
C PHE A 177 -1.52 -0.27 -0.34
N VAL A 178 -2.32 -1.32 -0.55
CA VAL A 178 -1.81 -2.70 -0.56
C VAL A 178 -0.87 -2.92 -1.75
N TYR A 179 -1.29 -2.53 -2.95
CA TYR A 179 -0.56 -2.89 -4.17
C TYR A 179 0.53 -1.87 -4.56
N VAL A 180 0.36 -0.59 -4.25
CA VAL A 180 1.32 0.47 -4.61
C VAL A 180 2.36 0.69 -3.51
N ALA A 181 1.96 0.65 -2.23
CA ALA A 181 2.87 0.92 -1.11
C ALA A 181 3.39 -0.36 -0.45
N LEU A 182 2.49 -1.16 0.13
CA LEU A 182 2.85 -2.28 1.01
C LEU A 182 3.60 -3.39 0.26
N LEU A 183 3.03 -3.90 -0.83
CA LEU A 183 3.56 -5.08 -1.52
C LEU A 183 4.98 -4.82 -2.07
N PRO A 184 5.27 -3.73 -2.82
CA PRO A 184 6.62 -3.47 -3.31
C PRO A 184 7.62 -3.28 -2.17
N LEU A 185 7.26 -2.50 -1.14
CA LEU A 185 8.15 -2.25 -0.01
C LEU A 185 8.48 -3.57 0.71
N LEU A 186 7.48 -4.38 1.03
CA LEU A 186 7.64 -5.64 1.74
C LEU A 186 8.53 -6.63 0.98
N VAL A 187 8.31 -6.75 -0.33
CA VAL A 187 9.04 -7.70 -1.19
C VAL A 187 10.47 -7.23 -1.48
N PHE A 188 10.74 -5.91 -1.58
CA PHE A 188 12.09 -5.39 -1.78
C PHE A 188 12.92 -5.20 -0.49
N THR A 189 12.29 -5.16 0.69
CA THR A 189 13.03 -4.98 1.96
C THR A 189 14.12 -6.05 2.17
N PRO A 190 13.88 -7.35 1.90
CA PRO A 190 14.95 -8.36 1.92
C PRO A 190 16.15 -8.01 1.02
N ALA A 191 15.89 -7.45 -0.17
CA ALA A 191 16.96 -7.05 -1.09
C ALA A 191 17.78 -5.87 -0.53
N PHE A 192 17.10 -4.89 0.09
CA PHE A 192 17.75 -3.75 0.74
C PHE A 192 18.63 -4.16 1.93
N ILE A 193 18.15 -5.11 2.75
CA ILE A 193 18.93 -5.64 3.87
C ILE A 193 20.10 -6.47 3.35
N SER A 194 19.88 -7.30 2.33
CA SER A 194 20.89 -8.19 1.75
C SER A 194 22.11 -7.43 1.22
N GLY A 195 21.92 -6.26 0.59
CA GLY A 195 23.02 -5.41 0.16
C GLY A 195 23.89 -4.90 1.33
N GLY A 196 23.31 -4.60 2.49
CA GLY A 196 24.07 -4.22 3.69
C GLY A 196 24.75 -5.42 4.36
N LEU A 197 24.05 -6.56 4.42
CA LEU A 197 24.55 -7.82 4.97
C LEU A 197 25.81 -8.31 4.24
N VAL A 198 25.90 -8.15 2.93
CA VAL A 198 27.12 -8.51 2.17
C VAL A 198 28.31 -7.61 2.51
N ILE A 199 28.07 -6.34 2.84
CA ILE A 199 29.12 -5.43 3.28
C ILE A 199 29.68 -5.95 4.59
N ASP A 200 28.81 -6.19 5.57
CA ASP A 200 29.19 -6.72 6.88
C ASP A 200 29.97 -8.03 6.74
N PHE A 201 29.49 -8.97 5.93
CA PHE A 201 30.16 -10.24 5.65
C PHE A 201 31.57 -10.12 5.08
N ILE A 202 31.84 -9.07 4.32
CA ILE A 202 33.13 -8.83 3.68
C ILE A 202 34.02 -8.02 4.60
N THR A 203 33.54 -6.89 5.13
CA THR A 203 34.33 -5.98 5.98
C THR A 203 34.66 -6.59 7.33
N GLU A 204 33.78 -7.42 7.90
CA GLU A 204 34.06 -8.12 9.16
C GLU A 204 35.29 -9.04 9.03
N GLU A 205 35.49 -9.69 7.88
CA GLU A 205 36.65 -10.56 7.65
C GLU A 205 37.96 -9.76 7.53
N TYR A 206 37.89 -8.54 6.98
CA TYR A 206 39.03 -7.62 6.93
C TYR A 206 39.36 -7.06 8.32
N GLU A 207 38.35 -6.62 9.07
CA GLU A 207 38.52 -6.04 10.42
C GLU A 207 39.04 -7.08 11.43
N ARG A 208 38.54 -8.32 11.37
CA ARG A 208 38.98 -9.41 12.25
C ARG A 208 40.31 -10.06 11.80
N LYS A 209 40.89 -9.63 10.68
CA LYS A 209 42.08 -10.24 10.05
C LYS A 209 41.94 -11.74 9.78
N THR A 210 40.70 -12.21 9.61
CA THR A 210 40.39 -13.60 9.29
C THR A 210 40.48 -13.86 7.80
N MET A 211 40.49 -12.82 6.97
CA MET A 211 40.72 -12.93 5.52
C MET A 211 42.05 -13.62 5.22
N ASP A 212 43.14 -13.25 5.89
CA ASP A 212 44.47 -13.86 5.68
C ASP A 212 44.49 -15.35 6.06
N LEU A 213 43.73 -15.74 7.09
CA LEU A 213 43.58 -17.14 7.51
C LEU A 213 42.73 -17.94 6.50
N LEU A 214 41.74 -17.32 5.87
CA LEU A 214 40.94 -17.95 4.82
C LEU A 214 41.71 -18.11 3.51
N LEU A 215 42.60 -17.18 3.18
CA LEU A 215 43.50 -17.29 2.02
C LEU A 215 44.57 -18.37 2.18
N ALA A 216 44.88 -18.77 3.42
CA ALA A 216 45.72 -19.95 3.69
C ALA A 216 44.98 -21.29 3.43
N SER A 217 43.66 -21.25 3.26
CA SER A 217 42.88 -22.40 2.80
C SER A 217 42.96 -22.54 1.28
N PRO A 218 42.69 -23.72 0.69
CA PRO A 218 42.74 -23.90 -0.77
C PRO A 218 41.64 -23.14 -1.54
N ALA A 219 40.85 -22.27 -0.89
CA ALA A 219 39.80 -21.48 -1.52
C ALA A 219 40.33 -20.10 -1.95
N SER A 220 40.06 -19.70 -3.19
CA SER A 220 40.42 -18.37 -3.69
C SER A 220 39.56 -17.26 -3.06
N LEU A 221 40.10 -16.04 -2.99
CA LEU A 221 39.38 -14.84 -2.51
C LEU A 221 38.06 -14.65 -3.27
N LEU A 222 38.08 -14.90 -4.58
CA LEU A 222 36.91 -14.85 -5.45
C LEU A 222 35.85 -15.87 -5.05
N GLU A 223 36.23 -17.11 -4.75
CA GLU A 223 35.27 -18.12 -4.27
C GLU A 223 34.64 -17.79 -2.92
N ILE A 224 35.41 -17.17 -2.03
CA ILE A 224 34.93 -16.77 -0.70
C ILE A 224 33.90 -15.64 -0.84
N ILE A 225 34.28 -14.55 -1.53
CA ILE A 225 33.40 -13.38 -1.70
C ILE A 225 32.17 -13.75 -2.53
N SER A 226 32.34 -14.47 -3.64
CA SER A 226 31.18 -14.90 -4.45
C SER A 226 30.26 -15.85 -3.69
N GLY A 227 30.79 -16.72 -2.82
CA GLY A 227 29.99 -17.56 -1.94
C GLY A 227 29.13 -16.75 -0.96
N LYS A 228 29.70 -15.73 -0.32
CA LYS A 228 28.99 -14.80 0.57
C LYS A 228 27.94 -13.97 -0.20
N ALA A 229 28.28 -13.49 -1.40
CA ALA A 229 27.37 -12.74 -2.25
C ALA A 229 26.18 -13.59 -2.74
N ILE A 230 26.42 -14.82 -3.17
CA ILE A 230 25.36 -15.75 -3.58
C ILE A 230 24.42 -16.06 -2.42
N LEU A 231 24.96 -16.25 -1.21
CA LEU A 231 24.14 -16.49 -0.02
C LEU A 231 23.20 -15.31 0.25
N ALA A 232 23.73 -14.09 0.20
CA ALA A 232 22.95 -12.87 0.37
C ALA A 232 21.87 -12.73 -0.71
N ILE A 233 22.14 -13.09 -1.96
CA ILE A 233 21.13 -13.07 -3.03
C ILE A 233 20.05 -14.14 -2.80
N LEU A 234 20.43 -15.36 -2.38
CA LEU A 234 19.50 -16.48 -2.21
C LEU A 234 18.49 -16.30 -1.06
N ILE A 235 18.84 -15.54 -0.03
CA ILE A 235 17.91 -15.31 1.10
C ILE A 235 16.73 -14.42 0.70
N VAL A 236 16.92 -13.57 -0.31
CA VAL A 236 15.92 -12.60 -0.77
C VAL A 236 14.67 -13.24 -1.36
N PRO A 237 14.75 -14.13 -2.39
CA PRO A 237 13.55 -14.77 -2.92
C PRO A 237 12.87 -15.66 -1.89
N LEU A 238 13.62 -16.26 -0.95
CA LEU A 238 13.04 -17.05 0.13
C LEU A 238 12.15 -16.19 1.05
N GLN A 239 12.66 -15.05 1.53
CA GLN A 239 11.89 -14.13 2.36
C GLN A 239 10.71 -13.52 1.58
N SER A 240 10.96 -13.06 0.36
CA SER A 240 9.95 -12.48 -0.53
C SER A 240 8.79 -13.45 -0.81
N PHE A 241 9.10 -14.74 -0.98
CA PHE A 241 8.10 -15.78 -1.16
C PHE A 241 7.23 -15.95 0.09
N VAL A 242 7.84 -15.99 1.28
CA VAL A 242 7.10 -16.06 2.55
C VAL A 242 6.18 -14.86 2.70
N TRP A 243 6.64 -13.65 2.37
CA TRP A 243 5.82 -12.44 2.39
C TRP A 243 4.64 -12.49 1.44
N MET A 244 4.85 -12.90 0.19
CA MET A 244 3.75 -13.05 -0.77
C MET A 244 2.76 -14.16 -0.35
N LEU A 245 3.25 -15.24 0.26
CA LEU A 245 2.40 -16.31 0.79
C LEU A 245 1.52 -15.80 1.93
N LEU A 246 2.07 -15.00 2.84
CA LEU A 246 1.32 -14.37 3.92
C LEU A 246 0.28 -13.38 3.41
N LEU A 247 0.61 -12.55 2.42
CA LEU A 247 -0.36 -11.66 1.77
C LEU A 247 -1.48 -12.48 1.11
N SER A 248 -1.14 -13.58 0.45
CA SER A 248 -2.14 -14.49 -0.13
C SER A 248 -3.05 -15.13 0.93
N MET A 249 -2.51 -15.49 2.11
CA MET A 249 -3.31 -15.98 3.24
C MET A 249 -4.25 -14.90 3.79
N ASN A 250 -3.87 -13.62 3.68
CA ASN A 250 -4.69 -12.46 4.00
C ASN A 250 -5.69 -12.09 2.88
N ARG A 251 -5.95 -13.00 1.93
CA ARG A 251 -6.86 -12.82 0.77
C ARG A 251 -6.44 -11.74 -0.23
N ILE A 252 -5.17 -11.33 -0.24
CA ILE A 252 -4.63 -10.42 -1.26
C ILE A 252 -4.19 -11.26 -2.47
N SER A 253 -4.88 -11.10 -3.61
CA SER A 253 -4.56 -11.85 -4.83
C SER A 253 -3.29 -11.31 -5.51
N ILE A 254 -2.33 -12.18 -5.82
CA ILE A 254 -1.10 -11.81 -6.53
C ILE A 254 -1.01 -12.68 -7.79
N SER A 255 -1.09 -12.06 -8.96
CA SER A 255 -1.15 -12.79 -10.23
C SER A 255 0.20 -13.39 -10.64
N HIS A 256 1.21 -12.55 -10.88
CA HIS A 256 2.51 -12.99 -11.43
C HIS A 256 3.58 -13.18 -10.36
N SER A 257 3.30 -13.97 -9.32
CA SER A 257 4.20 -14.19 -8.18
C SER A 257 5.61 -14.68 -8.58
N LEU A 258 5.69 -15.58 -9.56
CA LEU A 258 6.98 -16.13 -10.03
C LEU A 258 7.86 -15.06 -10.72
N GLN A 259 7.24 -14.19 -11.52
CA GLN A 259 7.96 -13.11 -12.20
C GLN A 259 8.40 -12.04 -11.20
N ILE A 260 7.57 -11.74 -10.20
CA ILE A 260 7.92 -10.85 -9.08
C ILE A 260 9.16 -11.39 -8.35
N LEU A 261 9.18 -12.67 -7.97
CA LEU A 261 10.36 -13.28 -7.34
C LEU A 261 11.62 -13.13 -8.19
N LEU A 262 11.51 -13.34 -9.49
CA LEU A 262 12.62 -13.20 -10.43
C LEU A 262 13.15 -11.75 -10.43
N ILE A 263 12.28 -10.76 -10.60
CA ILE A 263 12.67 -9.34 -10.60
C ILE A 263 13.35 -8.96 -9.29
N VAL A 264 12.78 -9.38 -8.17
CA VAL A 264 13.30 -9.06 -6.84
C VAL A 264 14.67 -9.71 -6.64
N THR A 265 14.88 -10.92 -7.15
CA THR A 265 16.18 -11.59 -7.17
C THR A 265 17.20 -10.84 -8.05
N LEU A 266 16.78 -10.34 -9.22
CA LEU A 266 17.66 -9.56 -10.10
C LEU A 266 18.09 -8.24 -9.46
N ILE A 267 17.15 -7.51 -8.85
CA ILE A 267 17.43 -6.27 -8.13
C ILE A 267 18.28 -6.53 -6.90
N ALA A 268 18.04 -7.61 -6.16
CA ALA A 268 18.93 -8.04 -5.09
C ALA A 268 20.35 -8.31 -5.61
N GLY A 269 20.49 -8.95 -6.76
CA GLY A 269 21.77 -9.12 -7.43
C GLY A 269 22.46 -7.78 -7.71
N VAL A 270 21.75 -6.82 -8.31
CA VAL A 270 22.25 -5.46 -8.56
C VAL A 270 22.76 -4.80 -7.28
N LEU A 271 21.96 -4.81 -6.21
CA LEU A 271 22.33 -4.22 -4.92
C LEU A 271 23.52 -4.95 -4.30
N VAL A 272 23.47 -6.27 -4.19
CA VAL A 272 24.53 -7.08 -3.60
C VAL A 272 25.84 -6.94 -4.36
N PHE A 273 25.84 -6.96 -5.69
CA PHE A 273 27.06 -6.77 -6.47
C PHE A 273 27.62 -5.36 -6.32
N SER A 274 26.76 -4.33 -6.31
CA SER A 274 27.20 -2.95 -6.04
C SER A 274 27.82 -2.81 -4.64
N SER A 275 27.20 -3.40 -3.62
CA SER A 275 27.70 -3.45 -2.26
C SER A 275 29.00 -4.22 -2.13
N THR A 276 29.14 -5.33 -2.85
CA THR A 276 30.37 -6.13 -2.87
C THR A 276 31.53 -5.30 -3.42
N ILE A 277 31.30 -4.56 -4.51
CA ILE A 277 32.31 -3.65 -5.09
C ILE A 277 32.72 -2.60 -4.04
N ILE A 278 31.76 -1.94 -3.41
CA ILE A 278 32.01 -0.92 -2.37
C ILE A 278 32.82 -1.53 -1.21
N ALA A 279 32.42 -2.69 -0.70
CA ALA A 279 33.07 -3.34 0.44
C ALA A 279 34.53 -3.72 0.15
N VAL A 280 34.81 -4.26 -1.04
CA VAL A 280 36.16 -4.63 -1.46
C VAL A 280 37.06 -3.41 -1.66
N PHE A 281 36.52 -2.30 -2.16
CA PHE A 281 37.30 -1.07 -2.38
C PHE A 281 37.63 -0.34 -1.08
N PHE A 282 36.65 -0.14 -0.19
CA PHE A 282 36.83 0.71 0.98
C PHE A 282 37.37 -0.07 2.20
N LYS A 283 37.07 -1.37 2.31
CA LYS A 283 37.54 -2.28 3.38
C LYS A 283 37.22 -1.83 4.82
N ASP A 284 36.47 -0.74 4.98
CA ASP A 284 36.00 -0.17 6.25
C ASP A 284 34.48 -0.30 6.29
N ARG A 285 33.95 -0.89 7.37
CA ARG A 285 32.51 -1.13 7.52
C ARG A 285 31.70 0.16 7.50
N GLY A 286 32.13 1.18 8.24
CA GLY A 286 31.41 2.44 8.38
C GLY A 286 31.30 3.19 7.05
N VAL A 287 32.42 3.32 6.33
CA VAL A 287 32.46 4.01 5.04
C VAL A 287 31.66 3.24 3.98
N ALA A 288 31.82 1.92 3.91
CA ALA A 288 31.12 1.10 2.93
C ALA A 288 29.59 1.14 3.14
N GLN A 289 29.14 1.06 4.39
CA GLN A 289 27.72 1.09 4.73
C GLN A 289 27.09 2.47 4.48
N LEU A 290 27.83 3.55 4.76
CA LEU A 290 27.39 4.92 4.43
C LEU A 290 27.22 5.08 2.92
N LEU A 291 28.22 4.67 2.13
CA LEU A 291 28.14 4.76 0.67
C LEU A 291 27.01 3.90 0.10
N TYR A 292 26.82 2.69 0.62
CA TYR A 292 25.70 1.85 0.23
C TYR A 292 24.36 2.50 0.54
N SER A 293 24.19 3.07 1.74
CA SER A 293 22.93 3.75 2.08
C SER A 293 22.65 4.96 1.19
N LEU A 294 23.68 5.73 0.83
CA LEU A 294 23.56 6.86 -0.10
C LEU A 294 23.14 6.40 -1.50
N VAL A 295 23.79 5.35 -2.03
CA VAL A 295 23.46 4.75 -3.32
C VAL A 295 22.05 4.18 -3.30
N LEU A 296 21.67 3.47 -2.22
CA LEU A 296 20.35 2.89 -2.07
C LEU A 296 19.26 3.96 -2.05
N ILE A 297 19.43 5.02 -1.25
CA ILE A 297 18.49 6.15 -1.20
C ILE A 297 18.38 6.82 -2.58
N PHE A 298 19.50 7.03 -3.27
CA PHE A 298 19.50 7.61 -4.61
C PHE A 298 18.74 6.74 -5.62
N LEU A 299 18.97 5.42 -5.62
CA LEU A 299 18.25 4.47 -6.49
C LEU A 299 16.76 4.42 -6.15
N PHE A 300 16.43 4.43 -4.86
CA PHE A 300 15.04 4.43 -4.38
C PHE A 300 14.31 5.70 -4.82
N MET A 301 14.90 6.88 -4.63
CA MET A 301 14.33 8.15 -5.09
C MET A 301 14.23 8.21 -6.62
N SER A 302 15.26 7.75 -7.33
CA SER A 302 15.24 7.66 -8.80
C SER A 302 14.14 6.74 -9.31
N SER A 303 13.77 5.71 -8.54
CA SER A 303 12.68 4.80 -8.92
C SER A 303 11.32 5.52 -9.06
N TYR A 304 11.11 6.64 -8.37
CA TYR A 304 9.88 7.43 -8.53
C TYR A 304 9.85 8.27 -9.81
N LEU A 305 11.00 8.51 -10.44
CA LEU A 305 11.10 9.30 -11.67
C LEU A 305 10.70 8.50 -12.92
N PHE A 306 10.72 7.16 -12.82
CA PHE A 306 10.45 6.28 -13.96
C PHE A 306 9.15 5.51 -13.75
N THR A 307 8.26 5.56 -14.74
CA THR A 307 7.00 4.80 -14.73
C THR A 307 7.24 3.30 -14.60
N ASN A 308 8.33 2.77 -15.15
CA ASN A 308 8.65 1.34 -15.16
C ASN A 308 9.77 0.95 -14.18
N SER A 309 9.86 1.66 -13.07
CA SER A 309 10.79 1.32 -12.00
C SER A 309 10.49 -0.04 -11.36
N PRO A 310 11.46 -0.65 -10.65
CA PRO A 310 11.27 -1.97 -10.06
C PRO A 310 10.07 -2.05 -9.11
N LEU A 311 9.85 -0.99 -8.32
CA LEU A 311 8.72 -0.89 -7.39
C LEU A 311 7.39 -0.91 -8.14
N ASN A 312 7.24 -0.04 -9.14
CA ASN A 312 6.00 0.04 -9.90
C ASN A 312 5.77 -1.22 -10.77
N LEU A 313 6.83 -1.84 -11.27
CA LEU A 313 6.72 -3.05 -12.07
C LEU A 313 6.19 -4.24 -11.25
N VAL A 314 6.59 -4.36 -9.98
CA VAL A 314 6.03 -5.34 -9.04
C VAL A 314 4.54 -5.07 -8.77
N THR A 315 4.15 -3.81 -8.55
CA THR A 315 2.74 -3.41 -8.44
C THR A 315 1.96 -3.82 -9.69
N ARG A 316 2.41 -3.41 -10.88
CA ARG A 316 1.72 -3.68 -12.14
C ARG A 316 1.57 -5.18 -12.44
N LEU A 317 2.59 -5.97 -12.10
CA LEU A 317 2.57 -7.44 -12.23
C LEU A 317 1.60 -8.12 -11.27
N SER A 318 1.51 -7.62 -10.03
CA SER A 318 0.64 -8.19 -9.01
C SER A 318 -0.84 -8.09 -9.39
N ILE A 319 -1.24 -6.98 -10.03
CA ILE A 319 -2.61 -6.68 -10.46
C ILE A 319 -2.90 -7.03 -11.94
N ASN A 320 -1.93 -7.64 -12.64
CA ASN A 320 -2.05 -8.00 -14.07
C ASN A 320 -2.41 -6.80 -14.99
N SER A 321 -1.77 -5.65 -14.77
CA SER A 321 -2.00 -4.41 -15.56
C SER A 321 -0.95 -4.16 -16.65
N ILE A 322 0.04 -5.05 -16.78
CA ILE A 322 1.16 -4.91 -17.72
C ILE A 322 1.11 -6.00 -18.80
N THR A 323 1.38 -5.63 -20.04
CA THR A 323 1.50 -6.59 -21.14
C THR A 323 2.73 -7.48 -20.94
N ALA A 324 2.62 -8.77 -21.27
CA ALA A 324 3.72 -9.73 -21.12
C ALA A 324 5.00 -9.28 -21.82
N VAL A 325 4.90 -8.70 -23.02
CA VAL A 325 6.08 -8.19 -23.76
C VAL A 325 6.78 -7.10 -22.96
N GLU A 326 6.04 -6.12 -22.45
CA GLU A 326 6.61 -5.03 -21.66
C GLU A 326 7.28 -5.56 -20.37
N SER A 327 6.61 -6.45 -19.63
CA SER A 327 7.17 -6.97 -18.37
C SER A 327 8.48 -7.76 -18.58
N TRP A 328 8.54 -8.58 -19.62
CA TRP A 328 9.75 -9.34 -19.97
C TRP A 328 10.88 -8.46 -20.49
N THR A 329 10.59 -7.38 -21.23
CA THR A 329 11.63 -6.44 -21.67
C THR A 329 12.35 -5.78 -20.49
N TRP A 330 11.61 -5.27 -19.50
CA TRP A 330 12.20 -4.68 -18.30
C TRP A 330 12.94 -5.70 -17.46
N THR A 331 12.39 -6.91 -17.34
CA THR A 331 13.08 -8.03 -16.68
C THR A 331 14.42 -8.34 -17.36
N GLY A 332 14.46 -8.31 -18.70
CA GLY A 332 15.69 -8.48 -19.48
C GLY A 332 16.71 -7.37 -19.25
N ILE A 333 16.26 -6.11 -19.12
CA ILE A 333 17.14 -4.98 -18.79
C ILE A 333 17.77 -5.15 -17.40
N TYR A 334 16.98 -5.53 -16.40
CA TYR A 334 17.50 -5.79 -15.05
C TYR A 334 18.45 -6.99 -15.03
N LEU A 335 18.20 -8.02 -15.83
CA LEU A 335 19.11 -9.15 -15.99
C LEU A 335 20.45 -8.70 -16.59
N PHE A 336 20.42 -7.89 -17.65
CA PHE A 336 21.64 -7.35 -18.25
C PHE A 336 22.43 -6.50 -17.26
N LEU A 337 21.76 -5.64 -16.49
CA LEU A 337 22.38 -4.83 -15.45
C LEU A 337 23.02 -5.68 -14.35
N ALA A 338 22.32 -6.72 -13.88
CA ALA A 338 22.83 -7.64 -12.87
C ALA A 338 24.07 -8.41 -13.38
N LEU A 339 24.04 -8.89 -14.63
CA LEU A 339 25.18 -9.56 -15.26
C LEU A 339 26.37 -8.61 -15.46
N PHE A 340 26.12 -7.38 -15.88
CA PHE A 340 27.16 -6.36 -16.02
C PHE A 340 27.85 -6.09 -14.68
N LEU A 341 27.07 -5.89 -13.61
CA LEU A 341 27.62 -5.69 -12.27
C LEU A 341 28.35 -6.92 -11.74
N TYR A 342 27.83 -8.13 -11.99
CA TYR A 342 28.54 -9.36 -11.66
C TYR A 342 29.92 -9.43 -12.32
N MET A 343 30.00 -9.11 -13.61
CA MET A 343 31.26 -9.06 -14.36
C MET A 343 32.21 -7.98 -13.80
N ALA A 344 31.67 -6.81 -13.44
CA ALA A 344 32.45 -5.74 -12.80
C ALA A 344 33.03 -6.20 -11.45
N THR A 345 32.22 -6.84 -10.61
CA THR A 345 32.65 -7.42 -9.33
C THR A 345 33.78 -8.43 -9.53
N MET A 346 33.65 -9.32 -10.51
CA MET A 346 34.70 -10.29 -10.85
C MET A 346 36.01 -9.63 -11.27
N LEU A 347 35.96 -8.53 -12.03
CA LEU A 347 37.15 -7.78 -12.45
C LEU A 347 37.81 -7.05 -11.28
N VAL A 348 37.02 -6.44 -10.40
CA VAL A 348 37.50 -5.74 -9.20
C VAL A 348 38.22 -6.72 -8.28
N ILE A 349 37.60 -7.87 -8.01
CA ILE A 349 38.18 -8.91 -7.14
C ILE A 349 39.49 -9.46 -7.71
N LYS A 350 39.54 -9.72 -9.03
CA LYS A 350 40.77 -10.22 -9.68
C LYS A 350 41.93 -9.22 -9.66
N LYS A 351 41.64 -7.92 -9.63
CA LYS A 351 42.66 -6.86 -9.58
C LYS A 351 43.15 -6.55 -8.16
N ASP A 352 42.54 -7.11 -7.12
CA ASP A 352 43.00 -6.87 -5.74
C ASP A 352 44.41 -7.48 -5.56
N PRO A 353 45.42 -6.69 -5.15
CA PRO A 353 46.80 -7.13 -5.02
C PRO A 353 47.04 -8.25 -3.99
N HIS A 354 46.03 -8.65 -3.20
CA HIS A 354 46.11 -9.80 -2.29
C HIS A 354 45.68 -11.13 -2.93
N ASN A 355 45.38 -11.16 -4.23
CA ASN A 355 45.01 -12.36 -4.97
C ASN A 355 46.26 -13.12 -5.53
N ILE A 356 47.28 -13.31 -4.68
CA ILE A 356 48.50 -14.08 -5.01
C ILE A 356 48.25 -15.57 -4.75
#